data_AF-A0A0C2ZR82-F1
#
_entry.id   AF-A0A0C2ZR82-F1
#
_cell.length_a   1.000
_cell.length_b   1.000
_cell.length_c   1.000
_cell.angle_alpha   90.00
_cell.angle_beta   90.00
_cell.angle_gamma   90.00
#
_symmetry.space_group_name_H-M   'P 1'
#
loop_
_entity.id
_entity.type
_entity.pdbx_description
1 polymer ?
#
loop_
_entity_poly.entity_id
_entity_poly.type
_entity_poly.pdbx_seq_one_letter_code
_entity_poly.pdbx_strand_id
1 'polypeptide(L)'
;MKADNFHLDTYLSRIDYEGETANDLATLTKLMQKQLRSIPFENTLVQAGRIPSMVPEDIVDKILYRRRGGYCYEVNGIFSMALTAIGFEWYFAGARPMTYPTRRPKTHMVLIVRVEGREYLSDTGFGGYALRAPMEIVEGEVVQEGDRFRLERVEGEYVLSALVQDVWQRLYGFASVPQEWIEFSLANYFNATHPDTIFTQKKLAIMQTPRGRKILVDNELKLIEEGVLEKSEVDYARALKEHFGLELLSV
;
A
#
# COMPACT_ATOMS: atom_id res chain seq x y z
N MET A 1 -0.48 16.14 -4.13
CA MET A 1 0.43 15.33 -4.96
C MET A 1 0.01 15.51 -6.41
N LYS A 2 0.88 16.02 -7.28
CA LYS A 2 0.62 16.23 -8.72
C LYS A 2 1.95 16.01 -9.45
N ALA A 3 1.90 15.49 -10.68
CA ALA A 3 3.06 15.34 -11.54
C ALA A 3 2.66 15.70 -12.97
N ASP A 4 3.53 16.42 -13.69
CA ASP A 4 3.22 16.86 -15.06
C ASP A 4 3.15 15.69 -16.06
N ASN A 5 3.90 14.61 -15.79
CA ASN A 5 3.90 13.38 -16.57
C ASN A 5 2.80 12.38 -16.16
N PHE A 6 1.93 12.72 -15.20
CA PHE A 6 0.83 11.83 -14.83
C PHE A 6 -0.35 11.96 -15.79
N HIS A 7 -0.73 10.84 -16.41
CA HIS A 7 -1.94 10.73 -17.21
C HIS A 7 -2.85 9.64 -16.65
N LEU A 8 -4.13 10.00 -16.40
CA LEU A 8 -5.11 9.08 -15.81
C LEU A 8 -5.24 7.80 -16.65
N ASP A 9 -5.33 7.91 -17.98
CA ASP A 9 -5.47 6.74 -18.87
C ASP A 9 -4.27 5.78 -18.77
N THR A 10 -3.06 6.32 -18.61
CA THR A 10 -1.87 5.49 -18.40
C THR A 10 -1.93 4.75 -17.07
N TYR A 11 -2.40 5.42 -16.01
CA TYR A 11 -2.63 4.80 -14.72
C TYR A 11 -3.71 3.71 -14.77
N LEU A 12 -4.89 4.00 -15.36
CA LEU A 12 -5.99 3.05 -15.50
C LEU A 12 -5.54 1.82 -16.29
N SER A 13 -4.80 2.01 -17.38
CA SER A 13 -4.17 0.91 -18.14
C SER A 13 -3.17 0.12 -17.30
N ARG A 14 -2.34 0.78 -16.47
CA ARG A 14 -1.35 0.11 -15.60
C ARG A 14 -2.01 -0.82 -14.58
N ILE A 15 -3.21 -0.48 -14.11
CA ILE A 15 -3.96 -1.26 -13.12
C ILE A 15 -5.05 -2.15 -13.73
N ASP A 16 -5.12 -2.25 -15.06
CA ASP A 16 -6.16 -3.01 -15.76
C ASP A 16 -7.58 -2.57 -15.37
N TYR A 17 -7.80 -1.26 -15.21
CA TYR A 17 -9.13 -0.71 -14.93
C TYR A 17 -9.86 -0.42 -16.23
N GLU A 18 -11.02 -1.04 -16.38
CA GLU A 18 -11.96 -0.80 -17.47
C GLU A 18 -13.25 -0.18 -16.91
N GLY A 19 -13.77 0.83 -17.59
CA GLY A 19 -15.02 1.50 -17.24
C GLY A 19 -14.87 3.00 -17.02
N GLU A 20 -15.99 3.66 -16.79
CA GLU A 20 -16.00 5.07 -16.46
C GLU A 20 -15.52 5.31 -15.03
N THR A 21 -14.93 6.48 -14.80
CA THR A 21 -14.54 6.95 -13.48
C THR A 21 -15.49 8.04 -13.01
N ALA A 22 -16.02 7.90 -11.81
CA ALA A 22 -16.79 8.93 -11.13
C ALA A 22 -16.24 9.16 -9.72
N ASN A 23 -16.57 10.31 -9.11
CA ASN A 23 -16.30 10.58 -7.71
C ASN A 23 -17.36 9.89 -6.83
N ASP A 24 -17.37 8.56 -6.83
CA ASP A 24 -18.26 7.72 -6.04
C ASP A 24 -17.53 6.55 -5.37
N LEU A 25 -18.19 5.90 -4.41
CA LEU A 25 -17.58 4.83 -3.63
C LEU A 25 -17.30 3.59 -4.47
N ALA A 26 -18.10 3.35 -5.51
CA ALA A 26 -17.94 2.21 -6.41
C ALA A 26 -16.62 2.32 -7.21
N THR A 27 -16.35 3.51 -7.76
CA THR A 27 -15.11 3.82 -8.46
C THR A 27 -13.92 3.74 -7.52
N LEU A 28 -13.99 4.38 -6.35
CA LEU A 28 -12.90 4.34 -5.35
C LEU A 28 -12.56 2.90 -4.95
N THR A 29 -13.58 2.07 -4.71
CA THR A 29 -13.43 0.66 -4.36
C THR A 29 -12.73 -0.13 -5.47
N LYS A 30 -13.22 0.00 -6.70
CA LYS A 30 -12.65 -0.71 -7.86
C LYS A 30 -11.21 -0.28 -8.14
N LEU A 31 -10.90 1.02 -8.06
CA LEU A 31 -9.55 1.54 -8.26
C LEU A 31 -8.57 0.97 -7.23
N MET A 32 -8.93 1.01 -5.94
CA MET A 32 -8.09 0.48 -4.88
C MET A 32 -7.83 -1.02 -5.08
N GLN A 33 -8.88 -1.80 -5.35
CA GLN A 33 -8.78 -3.24 -5.62
C GLN A 33 -7.89 -3.55 -6.83
N LYS A 34 -8.08 -2.82 -7.94
CA LYS A 34 -7.30 -3.00 -9.17
C LYS A 34 -5.83 -2.63 -8.97
N GLN A 35 -5.54 -1.54 -8.27
CA GLN A 35 -4.16 -1.17 -7.93
C GLN A 35 -3.49 -2.23 -7.04
N LEU A 36 -4.15 -2.65 -5.96
CA LEU A 36 -3.64 -3.67 -5.03
C LEU A 36 -3.26 -5.00 -5.71
N ARG A 37 -3.90 -5.30 -6.85
CA ARG A 37 -3.70 -6.52 -7.64
C ARG A 37 -2.72 -6.38 -8.80
N SER A 38 -2.31 -5.15 -9.11
CA SER A 38 -1.54 -4.84 -10.33
C SER A 38 -0.19 -4.21 -10.05
N ILE A 39 -0.08 -3.40 -8.99
CA ILE A 39 1.15 -2.71 -8.61
C ILE A 39 1.69 -3.37 -7.33
N PRO A 40 2.80 -4.11 -7.40
CA PRO A 40 3.36 -4.77 -6.23
C PRO A 40 3.85 -3.76 -5.18
N PHE A 41 3.63 -4.09 -3.92
CA PHE A 41 4.36 -3.48 -2.82
C PHE A 41 5.75 -4.13 -2.74
N GLU A 42 6.82 -3.36 -2.85
CA GLU A 42 8.19 -3.89 -2.93
C GLU A 42 9.25 -2.88 -2.46
N ASN A 43 10.43 -3.37 -2.07
CA ASN A 43 11.54 -2.54 -1.55
C ASN A 43 12.88 -2.76 -2.27
N THR A 44 12.87 -3.21 -3.52
CA THR A 44 14.10 -3.54 -4.28
C THR A 44 15.07 -2.36 -4.41
N LEU A 45 14.58 -1.11 -4.45
CA LEU A 45 15.44 0.09 -4.44
C LEU A 45 16.24 0.18 -3.13
N VAL A 46 15.56 -0.03 -2.00
CA VAL A 46 16.20 -0.03 -0.67
C VAL A 46 17.24 -1.15 -0.60
N GLN A 47 16.91 -2.34 -1.11
CA GLN A 47 17.83 -3.48 -1.16
C GLN A 47 19.03 -3.23 -2.10
N ALA A 48 18.90 -2.33 -3.08
CA ALA A 48 19.99 -1.85 -3.92
C ALA A 48 20.75 -0.64 -3.30
N GLY A 49 20.49 -0.31 -2.03
CA GLY A 49 21.14 0.81 -1.33
C GLY A 49 20.65 2.19 -1.79
N ARG A 50 19.48 2.27 -2.42
CA ARG A 50 18.91 3.52 -2.96
C ARG A 50 17.67 3.94 -2.18
N ILE A 51 17.55 5.23 -1.90
CA ILE A 51 16.38 5.80 -1.26
C ILE A 51 15.31 6.04 -2.33
N PRO A 52 14.08 5.51 -2.16
CA PRO A 52 12.99 5.79 -3.09
C PRO A 52 12.70 7.28 -3.21
N SER A 53 12.47 7.77 -4.43
CA SER A 53 12.24 9.19 -4.67
C SER A 53 10.88 9.63 -4.13
N MET A 54 10.84 10.85 -3.57
CA MET A 54 9.60 11.54 -3.21
C MET A 54 9.17 12.55 -4.28
N VAL A 55 9.92 12.66 -5.39
CA VAL A 55 9.53 13.53 -6.51
C VAL A 55 8.36 12.88 -7.25
N PRO A 56 7.24 13.58 -7.46
CA PRO A 56 6.07 13.01 -8.13
C PRO A 56 6.37 12.38 -9.49
N GLU A 57 7.14 13.07 -10.32
CA GLU A 57 7.49 12.66 -11.67
C GLU A 57 8.29 11.34 -11.67
N ASP A 58 9.22 11.18 -10.73
CA ASP A 58 10.02 9.97 -10.57
C ASP A 58 9.15 8.76 -10.19
N ILE A 59 8.11 8.98 -9.36
CA ILE A 59 7.16 7.95 -8.94
C ILE A 59 6.33 7.50 -10.15
N VAL A 60 5.86 8.43 -10.98
CA VAL A 60 5.14 8.12 -12.22
C VAL A 60 6.03 7.31 -13.16
N ASP A 61 7.25 7.77 -13.41
CA ASP A 61 8.24 7.10 -14.27
C ASP A 61 8.57 5.70 -13.78
N LYS A 62 8.71 5.52 -12.47
CA LYS A 62 8.95 4.22 -11.87
C LYS A 62 7.75 3.28 -12.05
N ILE A 63 6.57 3.69 -11.59
CA ILE A 63 5.42 2.79 -11.44
C ILE A 63 4.67 2.59 -12.75
N LEU A 64 4.42 3.67 -13.51
CA LEU A 64 3.62 3.60 -14.74
C LEU A 64 4.47 3.17 -15.93
N TYR A 65 5.56 3.89 -16.20
CA TYR A 65 6.33 3.70 -17.44
C TYR A 65 7.34 2.56 -17.34
N ARG A 66 8.08 2.45 -16.23
CA ARG A 66 8.98 1.31 -15.98
C ARG A 66 8.27 0.09 -15.35
N ARG A 67 6.96 0.19 -15.15
CA ARG A 67 6.08 -0.89 -14.64
C ARG A 67 6.56 -1.55 -13.34
N ARG A 68 7.27 -0.79 -12.51
CA ARG A 68 7.76 -1.26 -11.20
C ARG A 68 6.63 -1.22 -10.16
N GLY A 69 6.98 -1.62 -8.94
CA GLY A 69 6.20 -1.38 -7.74
C GLY A 69 6.79 -0.25 -6.90
N GLY A 70 6.48 -0.26 -5.62
CA GLY A 70 7.11 0.55 -4.59
C GLY A 70 6.56 0.24 -3.22
N TYR A 71 7.13 0.81 -2.17
CA TYR A 71 6.52 0.77 -0.83
C TYR A 71 5.52 1.92 -0.63
N CYS A 72 5.08 2.13 0.62
CA CYS A 72 3.91 2.95 0.96
C CYS A 72 3.86 4.33 0.30
N TYR A 73 4.94 5.11 0.31
CA TYR A 73 4.92 6.47 -0.25
C TYR A 73 4.68 6.48 -1.76
N GLU A 74 5.32 5.57 -2.49
CA GLU A 74 5.25 5.54 -3.95
C GLU A 74 3.88 5.04 -4.41
N VAL A 75 3.36 3.97 -3.78
CA VAL A 75 2.08 3.36 -4.19
C VAL A 75 0.86 4.17 -3.72
N ASN A 76 0.87 4.72 -2.51
CA ASN A 76 -0.18 5.68 -2.12
C ASN A 76 0.01 7.03 -2.83
N GLY A 77 1.24 7.40 -3.20
CA GLY A 77 1.52 8.58 -4.02
C GLY A 77 0.86 8.50 -5.40
N ILE A 78 1.07 7.41 -6.14
CA ILE A 78 0.43 7.23 -7.46
C ILE A 78 -1.10 7.12 -7.35
N PHE A 79 -1.61 6.45 -6.31
CA PHE A 79 -3.05 6.36 -6.06
C PHE A 79 -3.66 7.75 -5.84
N SER A 80 -2.98 8.60 -5.05
CA SER A 80 -3.44 9.97 -4.78
C SER A 80 -3.49 10.88 -6.01
N MET A 81 -2.60 10.65 -6.99
CA MET A 81 -2.65 11.36 -8.28
C MET A 81 -3.88 10.94 -9.09
N ALA A 82 -4.22 9.65 -9.10
CA ALA A 82 -5.43 9.16 -9.74
C ALA A 82 -6.70 9.72 -9.08
N LEU A 83 -6.75 9.73 -7.74
CA LEU A 83 -7.84 10.35 -6.98
C LEU A 83 -8.02 11.84 -7.35
N THR A 84 -6.90 12.58 -7.44
CA THR A 84 -6.91 13.99 -7.85
C THR A 84 -7.43 14.17 -9.27
N ALA A 85 -6.98 13.33 -10.21
CA ALA A 85 -7.38 13.43 -11.61
C ALA A 85 -8.88 13.13 -11.82
N ILE A 86 -9.46 12.23 -11.03
CA ILE A 86 -10.89 11.90 -11.06
C ILE A 86 -11.73 12.96 -10.31
N GLY A 87 -11.11 13.76 -9.45
CA GLY A 87 -11.78 14.83 -8.71
C GLY A 87 -12.31 14.42 -7.34
N PHE A 88 -11.77 13.35 -6.74
CA PHE A 88 -12.02 13.04 -5.34
C PHE A 88 -11.42 14.12 -4.44
N GLU A 89 -12.11 14.44 -3.34
CA GLU A 89 -11.52 15.19 -2.24
C GLU A 89 -10.79 14.21 -1.32
N TRP A 90 -9.52 14.48 -1.01
CA TRP A 90 -8.71 13.59 -0.20
C TRP A 90 -7.57 14.34 0.49
N TYR A 91 -6.98 13.72 1.51
CA TYR A 91 -5.75 14.17 2.13
C TYR A 91 -4.91 13.01 2.65
N PHE A 92 -3.61 13.25 2.86
CA PHE A 92 -2.73 12.27 3.51
C PHE A 92 -2.89 12.34 5.03
N ALA A 93 -2.81 11.20 5.69
CA ALA A 93 -2.67 11.10 7.13
C ALA A 93 -1.46 10.24 7.50
N GLY A 94 -0.73 10.66 8.53
CA GLY A 94 0.41 9.91 9.07
C GLY A 94 -0.07 8.75 9.94
N ALA A 95 0.48 7.56 9.67
CA ALA A 95 0.16 6.32 10.37
C ALA A 95 1.39 5.71 11.04
N ARG A 96 1.18 5.13 12.21
CA ARG A 96 2.20 4.43 13.01
C ARG A 96 2.06 2.92 12.80
N PRO A 97 3.01 2.24 12.17
CA PRO A 97 2.98 0.78 12.10
C PRO A 97 3.07 0.18 13.51
N MET A 98 2.23 -0.81 13.78
CA MET A 98 2.12 -1.50 15.07
C MET A 98 2.47 -2.99 14.98
N THR A 99 3.01 -3.42 13.84
CA THR A 99 3.50 -4.79 13.59
C THR A 99 4.86 -5.07 14.24
N TYR A 100 5.49 -4.05 14.83
CA TYR A 100 6.77 -4.17 15.55
C TYR A 100 6.53 -4.44 17.04
N PRO A 101 7.44 -5.16 17.72
CA PRO A 101 7.34 -5.40 19.16
C PRO A 101 7.47 -4.11 19.99
N THR A 102 8.11 -3.08 19.43
CA THR A 102 8.32 -1.78 20.07
C THR A 102 7.56 -0.68 19.35
N ARG A 103 7.15 0.35 20.10
CA ARG A 103 6.50 1.55 19.54
C ARG A 103 7.41 2.22 18.50
N ARG A 104 6.86 2.55 17.33
CA ARG A 104 7.56 3.22 16.23
C ARG A 104 7.06 4.65 16.00
N PRO A 105 7.83 5.51 15.32
CA PRO A 105 7.32 6.78 14.79
C PRO A 105 6.24 6.55 13.72
N LYS A 106 5.58 7.62 13.27
CA LYS A 106 4.62 7.57 12.15
C LYS A 106 5.37 7.40 10.83
N THR A 107 5.77 6.16 10.53
CA THR A 107 6.55 5.82 9.34
C THR A 107 5.73 5.19 8.23
N HIS A 108 4.40 5.20 8.36
CA HIS A 108 3.47 4.85 7.28
C HIS A 108 2.61 6.07 6.93
N MET A 109 2.01 6.06 5.75
CA MET A 109 1.03 7.06 5.34
C MET A 109 -0.17 6.40 4.68
N VAL A 110 -1.35 6.97 4.93
CA VAL A 110 -2.62 6.51 4.37
C VAL A 110 -3.32 7.68 3.69
N LEU A 111 -4.31 7.36 2.86
CA LEU A 111 -5.18 8.35 2.23
C LEU A 111 -6.54 8.34 2.93
N ILE A 112 -7.04 9.53 3.22
CA ILE A 112 -8.42 9.71 3.68
C ILE A 112 -9.17 10.38 2.55
N VAL A 113 -10.16 9.68 2.03
CA VAL A 113 -10.93 10.09 0.84
C VAL A 113 -12.35 10.41 1.26
N ARG A 114 -12.86 11.56 0.83
CA ARG A 114 -14.23 12.01 1.09
C ARG A 114 -15.12 11.61 -0.08
N VAL A 115 -16.17 10.88 0.24
CA VAL A 115 -17.19 10.44 -0.72
C VAL A 115 -18.54 10.61 -0.06
N GLU A 116 -19.45 11.34 -0.72
CA GLU A 116 -20.83 11.54 -0.25
C GLU A 116 -20.93 12.03 1.23
N GLY A 117 -19.99 12.89 1.65
CA GLY A 117 -19.94 13.44 3.00
C GLY A 117 -19.36 12.52 4.09
N ARG A 118 -18.84 11.35 3.72
CA ARG A 118 -18.19 10.38 4.62
C ARG A 118 -16.69 10.29 4.33
N GLU A 119 -15.90 9.96 5.34
CA GLU A 119 -14.46 9.74 5.21
C GLU A 119 -14.14 8.24 5.13
N TYR A 120 -13.33 7.87 4.15
CA TYR A 120 -12.89 6.49 3.90
C TYR A 120 -11.36 6.40 4.00
N LEU A 121 -10.89 5.50 4.86
CA LEU A 121 -9.51 5.06 4.91
C LEU A 121 -9.22 4.24 3.64
N SER A 122 -8.35 4.77 2.79
CA SER A 122 -7.89 4.13 1.56
C SER A 122 -6.37 3.94 1.65
N ASP A 123 -5.91 2.70 1.53
CA ASP A 123 -4.49 2.38 1.69
C ASP A 123 -4.08 1.23 0.76
N THR A 124 -3.30 1.57 -0.25
CA THR A 124 -2.71 0.62 -1.21
C THR A 124 -1.28 0.22 -0.83
N GLY A 125 -0.77 0.71 0.30
CA GLY A 125 0.65 0.76 0.59
C GLY A 125 1.08 0.13 1.91
N PHE A 126 0.21 -0.53 2.67
CA PHE A 126 0.64 -1.18 3.91
C PHE A 126 1.39 -2.52 3.69
N GLY A 127 1.07 -3.26 2.63
CA GLY A 127 1.68 -4.56 2.32
C GLY A 127 0.80 -5.77 2.68
N GLY A 128 1.35 -6.73 3.44
CA GLY A 128 0.85 -8.11 3.57
C GLY A 128 -0.65 -8.26 3.89
N TYR A 129 -1.04 -7.92 5.11
CA TYR A 129 -2.42 -8.02 5.58
C TYR A 129 -3.16 -6.67 5.48
N ALA A 130 -2.90 -5.92 4.41
CA ALA A 130 -3.53 -4.61 4.16
C ALA A 130 -5.02 -4.71 3.82
N LEU A 131 -5.72 -3.58 3.92
CA LEU A 131 -7.10 -3.42 3.45
C LEU A 131 -7.25 -3.89 1.99
N ARG A 132 -8.43 -4.39 1.68
CA ARG A 132 -8.83 -4.91 0.36
C ARG A 132 -9.69 -3.91 -0.41
N ALA A 133 -10.33 -3.00 0.30
CA ALA A 133 -11.18 -1.94 -0.21
C ALA A 133 -11.16 -0.74 0.75
N PRO A 134 -11.64 0.45 0.32
CA PRO A 134 -11.82 1.58 1.22
C PRO A 134 -12.67 1.19 2.42
N MET A 135 -12.28 1.63 3.60
CA MET A 135 -13.01 1.38 4.85
C MET A 135 -13.52 2.70 5.40
N GLU A 136 -14.83 2.82 5.64
CA GLU A 136 -15.39 4.01 6.28
C GLU A 136 -14.76 4.21 7.67
N ILE A 137 -14.42 5.45 8.03
CA ILE A 137 -13.76 5.77 9.30
C ILE A 137 -14.81 5.84 10.43
N VAL A 138 -15.35 4.68 10.77
CA VAL A 138 -16.28 4.45 11.89
C VAL A 138 -15.82 3.22 12.65
N GLU A 139 -15.93 3.24 13.98
CA GLU A 139 -15.55 2.09 14.81
C GLU A 139 -16.42 0.88 14.48
N GLY A 140 -15.78 -0.29 14.35
CA GLY A 140 -16.48 -1.52 14.02
C GLY A 140 -15.64 -2.49 13.21
N GLU A 141 -16.26 -3.61 12.86
CA GLU A 141 -15.67 -4.66 12.03
C GLU A 141 -16.23 -4.60 10.62
N VAL A 142 -15.39 -4.90 9.63
CA VAL A 142 -15.79 -5.05 8.23
C VAL A 142 -15.20 -6.34 7.66
N VAL A 143 -15.94 -6.95 6.74
CA VAL A 143 -15.46 -8.06 5.93
C VAL A 143 -15.19 -7.55 4.52
N GLN A 144 -13.98 -7.74 4.03
CA GLN A 144 -13.60 -7.38 2.67
C GLN A 144 -12.98 -8.59 1.98
N GLU A 145 -13.73 -9.20 1.06
CA GLU A 145 -13.27 -10.37 0.29
C GLU A 145 -12.78 -11.54 1.17
N GLY A 146 -13.46 -11.77 2.28
CA GLY A 146 -13.14 -12.82 3.26
C GLY A 146 -12.17 -12.40 4.37
N ASP A 147 -11.40 -11.33 4.16
CA ASP A 147 -10.58 -10.74 5.23
C ASP A 147 -11.45 -9.94 6.20
N ARG A 148 -11.16 -10.07 7.50
CA ARG A 148 -11.83 -9.30 8.55
C ARG A 148 -10.91 -8.21 9.07
N PHE A 149 -11.42 -6.99 9.09
CA PHE A 149 -10.74 -5.83 9.63
C PHE A 149 -11.56 -5.22 10.76
N ARG A 150 -10.88 -4.55 11.68
CA ARG A 150 -11.50 -3.83 12.78
C ARG A 150 -10.85 -2.48 12.96
N LEU A 151 -11.68 -1.45 13.10
CA LEU A 151 -11.26 -0.11 13.43
C LEU A 151 -11.75 0.21 14.85
N GLU A 152 -10.84 0.60 15.73
CA GLU A 152 -11.12 0.95 17.13
C GLU A 152 -10.47 2.27 17.48
N ARG A 153 -11.05 3.03 18.42
CA ARG A 153 -10.40 4.21 18.97
C ARG A 153 -9.58 3.87 20.20
N VAL A 154 -8.28 4.14 20.14
CA VAL A 154 -7.32 3.88 21.23
C VAL A 154 -6.53 5.16 21.48
N GLU A 155 -6.61 5.69 22.72
CA GLU A 155 -5.87 6.89 23.13
C GLU A 155 -6.07 8.10 22.18
N GLY A 156 -7.26 8.21 21.59
CA GLY A 156 -7.63 9.30 20.68
C GLY A 156 -7.26 9.09 19.20
N GLU A 157 -6.47 8.07 18.88
CA GLU A 157 -6.17 7.65 17.50
C GLU A 157 -7.07 6.48 17.07
N TYR A 158 -7.30 6.34 15.77
CA TYR A 158 -7.88 5.12 15.20
C TYR A 158 -6.81 4.05 15.05
N VAL A 159 -7.11 2.81 15.38
CA VAL A 159 -6.24 1.64 15.20
C VAL A 159 -6.91 0.65 14.27
N LEU A 160 -6.29 0.40 13.13
CA LEU A 160 -6.70 -0.64 12.21
C LEU A 160 -6.06 -1.98 12.61
N SER A 161 -6.87 -3.01 12.74
CA SER A 161 -6.45 -4.39 12.96
C SER A 161 -6.99 -5.31 11.87
N ALA A 162 -6.25 -6.38 11.57
CA ALA A 162 -6.73 -7.48 10.73
C ALA A 162 -6.80 -8.77 11.57
N LEU A 163 -7.80 -9.61 11.28
CA LEU A 163 -7.86 -10.95 11.84
C LEU A 163 -6.94 -11.88 11.03
N VAL A 164 -5.89 -12.38 11.66
CA VAL A 164 -4.91 -13.27 11.03
C VAL A 164 -4.78 -14.52 11.90
N GLN A 165 -5.12 -15.68 11.34
CA GLN A 165 -5.13 -16.97 12.07
C GLN A 165 -5.91 -16.87 13.38
N ASP A 166 -7.14 -16.32 13.31
CA ASP A 166 -8.05 -16.09 14.44
C ASP A 166 -7.52 -15.15 15.54
N VAL A 167 -6.42 -14.44 15.28
CA VAL A 167 -5.85 -13.45 16.20
C VAL A 167 -5.93 -12.05 15.57
N TRP A 168 -6.50 -11.10 16.31
CA TRP A 168 -6.49 -9.70 15.90
C TRP A 168 -5.07 -9.13 16.01
N GLN A 169 -4.50 -8.76 14.86
CA GLN A 169 -3.20 -8.12 14.78
C GLN A 169 -3.37 -6.64 14.45
N ARG A 170 -2.82 -5.77 15.30
CA ARG A 170 -2.79 -4.32 15.06
C ARG A 170 -1.84 -4.03 13.90
N LEU A 171 -2.36 -3.42 12.84
CA LEU A 171 -1.60 -3.06 11.65
C LEU A 171 -0.92 -1.71 11.86
N TYR A 172 -1.74 -0.67 12.09
CA TYR A 172 -1.27 0.69 12.32
C TYR A 172 -2.31 1.54 13.04
N GLY A 173 -1.83 2.60 13.70
CA GLY A 173 -2.64 3.65 14.28
C GLY A 173 -2.51 4.97 13.52
N PHE A 174 -3.59 5.73 13.34
CA PHE A 174 -3.58 7.01 12.63
C PHE A 174 -4.58 8.00 13.24
N ALA A 175 -4.40 9.28 12.92
CA ALA A 175 -5.37 10.33 13.23
C ALA A 175 -5.93 10.90 11.93
N SER A 176 -7.19 11.31 11.91
CA SER A 176 -7.84 12.00 10.78
C SER A 176 -7.36 13.46 10.72
N VAL A 177 -6.05 13.65 10.52
CA VAL A 177 -5.39 14.96 10.50
C VAL A 177 -4.57 15.07 9.21
N PRO A 178 -4.84 16.08 8.37
CA PRO A 178 -4.06 16.33 7.16
C PRO A 178 -2.57 16.45 7.44
N GLN A 179 -1.76 15.85 6.56
CA GLN A 179 -0.31 15.97 6.53
C GLN A 179 0.14 16.36 5.11
N GLU A 180 1.19 17.14 5.03
CA GLU A 180 1.80 17.51 3.75
C GLU A 180 2.74 16.41 3.25
N TRP A 181 2.89 16.31 1.93
CA TRP A 181 3.73 15.29 1.31
C TRP A 181 5.19 15.33 1.81
N ILE A 182 5.71 16.54 2.08
CA ILE A 182 7.08 16.75 2.53
C ILE A 182 7.36 16.15 3.93
N GLU A 183 6.34 16.04 4.78
CA GLU A 183 6.45 15.45 6.14
C GLU A 183 6.88 13.98 6.09
N PHE A 184 6.56 13.29 4.98
CA PHE A 184 6.92 11.89 4.79
C PHE A 184 8.37 11.71 4.31
N SER A 185 9.11 12.77 3.97
CA SER A 185 10.51 12.66 3.54
C SER A 185 11.42 12.08 4.63
N LEU A 186 11.22 12.48 5.89
CA LEU A 186 11.96 11.96 7.04
C LEU A 186 11.64 10.49 7.29
N ALA A 187 10.35 10.15 7.19
CA ALA A 187 9.88 8.78 7.36
C ALA A 187 10.38 7.86 6.23
N ASN A 188 10.40 8.35 4.99
CA ASN A 188 11.01 7.68 3.85
C ASN A 188 12.49 7.41 4.12
N TYR A 189 13.27 8.45 4.43
CA TYR A 189 14.70 8.30 4.72
C TYR A 189 14.92 7.26 5.81
N PHE A 190 14.20 7.37 6.94
CA PHE A 190 14.27 6.39 8.02
C PHE A 190 13.97 4.97 7.54
N ASN A 191 12.86 4.76 6.84
CA ASN A 191 12.48 3.46 6.30
C ASN A 191 13.49 2.91 5.27
N ALA A 192 14.18 3.78 4.53
CA ALA A 192 15.14 3.36 3.50
C ALA A 192 16.55 3.09 4.05
N THR A 193 16.93 3.66 5.20
CA THR A 193 18.33 3.60 5.66
C THR A 193 18.51 3.06 7.07
N HIS A 194 17.49 3.10 7.93
CA HIS A 194 17.67 2.74 9.33
C HIS A 194 17.68 1.20 9.51
N PRO A 195 18.72 0.62 10.15
CA PRO A 195 18.94 -0.83 10.20
C PRO A 195 17.83 -1.62 10.89
N ASP A 196 17.05 -0.96 11.74
CA ASP A 196 15.93 -1.58 12.46
C ASP A 196 14.64 -1.71 11.64
N THR A 197 14.61 -1.19 10.41
CA THR A 197 13.40 -1.24 9.58
C THR A 197 13.34 -2.55 8.82
N ILE A 198 12.15 -3.09 8.65
CA ILE A 198 11.98 -4.32 7.86
C ILE A 198 12.50 -4.14 6.42
N PHE A 199 12.44 -2.92 5.89
CA PHE A 199 12.84 -2.60 4.52
C PHE A 199 14.34 -2.66 4.29
N THR A 200 15.17 -2.42 5.29
CA THR A 200 16.63 -2.62 5.20
C THR A 200 17.04 -4.05 5.55
N GLN A 201 16.23 -4.76 6.34
CA GLN A 201 16.54 -6.10 6.84
C GLN A 201 16.10 -7.23 5.92
N LYS A 202 15.06 -7.02 5.11
CA LYS A 202 14.36 -8.07 4.36
C LYS A 202 14.09 -7.65 2.93
N LYS A 203 14.21 -8.59 2.01
CA LYS A 203 13.70 -8.42 0.64
C LYS A 203 12.20 -8.68 0.64
N LEU A 204 11.40 -7.76 0.15
CA LEU A 204 9.93 -7.82 0.19
C LEU A 204 9.33 -7.62 -1.19
N ALA A 205 8.36 -8.47 -1.55
CA ALA A 205 7.41 -8.22 -2.62
C ALA A 205 6.04 -8.79 -2.24
N ILE A 206 5.00 -7.98 -2.36
CA ILE A 206 3.64 -8.30 -1.90
C ILE A 206 2.64 -7.83 -2.94
N MET A 207 1.65 -8.66 -3.23
CA MET A 207 0.58 -8.32 -4.17
C MET A 207 -0.69 -9.05 -3.77
N GLN A 208 -1.81 -8.33 -3.75
CA GLN A 208 -3.12 -8.93 -3.51
C GLN A 208 -3.56 -9.69 -4.78
N THR A 209 -4.37 -10.72 -4.62
CA THR A 209 -5.07 -11.44 -5.68
C THR A 209 -6.58 -11.34 -5.41
N PRO A 210 -7.48 -11.64 -6.36
CA PRO A 210 -8.92 -11.63 -6.08
C PRO A 210 -9.36 -12.51 -4.90
N ARG A 211 -8.59 -13.56 -4.56
CA ARG A 211 -8.97 -14.53 -3.52
C ARG A 211 -7.99 -14.61 -2.33
N GLY A 212 -7.00 -13.73 -2.29
CA GLY A 212 -6.02 -13.68 -1.21
C GLY A 212 -4.78 -12.88 -1.60
N ARG A 213 -3.57 -13.37 -1.37
CA ARG A 213 -2.34 -12.59 -1.59
C ARG A 213 -1.10 -13.44 -1.80
N LYS A 214 -0.11 -12.83 -2.46
CA LYS A 214 1.25 -13.35 -2.62
C LYS A 214 2.17 -12.50 -1.74
N ILE A 215 2.99 -13.15 -0.91
CA ILE A 215 3.98 -12.49 -0.05
C ILE A 215 5.31 -13.19 -0.24
N LEU A 216 6.31 -12.49 -0.77
CA LEU A 216 7.68 -12.94 -0.89
C LEU A 216 8.54 -12.19 0.12
N VAL A 217 9.13 -12.93 1.06
CA VAL A 217 10.06 -12.42 2.06
C VAL A 217 11.36 -13.20 1.96
N ASP A 218 12.46 -12.53 1.68
CA ASP A 218 13.76 -13.15 1.42
C ASP A 218 13.68 -14.25 0.35
N ASN A 219 13.73 -15.52 0.73
CA ASN A 219 13.62 -16.67 -0.17
C ASN A 219 12.37 -17.53 0.14
N GLU A 220 11.42 -17.00 0.92
CA GLU A 220 10.17 -17.67 1.27
C GLU A 220 8.99 -17.01 0.52
N LEU A 221 8.31 -17.79 -0.31
CA LEU A 221 7.06 -17.39 -0.95
C LEU A 221 5.88 -17.95 -0.15
N LYS A 222 4.93 -17.08 0.17
CA LYS A 222 3.64 -17.43 0.75
C LYS A 222 2.54 -17.11 -0.24
N LEU A 223 1.75 -18.11 -0.58
CA LEU A 223 0.53 -17.96 -1.34
C LEU A 223 -0.64 -18.20 -0.39
N ILE A 224 -1.48 -17.19 -0.21
CA ILE A 224 -2.72 -17.31 0.54
C ILE A 224 -3.86 -17.18 -0.46
N GLU A 225 -4.65 -18.22 -0.64
CA GLU A 225 -5.80 -18.25 -1.55
C GLU A 225 -6.95 -18.97 -0.83
N GLU A 226 -8.14 -18.37 -0.79
CA GLU A 226 -9.35 -18.97 -0.18
C GLU A 226 -9.12 -19.47 1.27
N GLY A 227 -8.26 -18.78 2.02
CA GLY A 227 -7.91 -19.12 3.41
C GLY A 227 -6.85 -20.20 3.57
N VAL A 228 -6.38 -20.80 2.48
CA VAL A 228 -5.31 -21.81 2.48
C VAL A 228 -3.96 -21.10 2.34
N LEU A 229 -3.03 -21.40 3.25
CA LEU A 229 -1.65 -20.90 3.20
C LEU A 229 -0.71 -21.99 2.70
N GLU A 230 -0.10 -21.74 1.55
CA GLU A 230 1.02 -22.52 1.04
C GLU A 230 2.32 -21.74 1.21
N LYS A 231 3.37 -22.43 1.65
CA LYS A 231 4.72 -21.86 1.81
C LYS A 231 5.73 -22.68 1.02
N SER A 232 6.65 -22.00 0.36
CA SER A 232 7.76 -22.63 -0.35
C SER A 232 9.04 -21.80 -0.23
N GLU A 233 10.17 -22.51 -0.22
CA GLU A 233 11.48 -21.89 -0.41
C GLU A 233 11.75 -21.75 -1.92
N VAL A 234 12.21 -20.58 -2.34
CA VAL A 234 12.34 -20.18 -3.74
C VAL A 234 13.59 -19.32 -3.96
N ASP A 235 14.10 -19.29 -5.19
CA ASP A 235 15.03 -18.23 -5.59
C ASP A 235 14.28 -16.89 -5.67
N TYR A 236 14.77 -15.89 -4.94
CA TYR A 236 14.09 -14.59 -4.86
C TYR A 236 13.96 -13.90 -6.22
N ALA A 237 15.03 -13.87 -7.03
CA ALA A 237 15.02 -13.13 -8.28
C ALA A 237 14.03 -13.75 -9.27
N ARG A 238 14.02 -15.08 -9.35
CA ARG A 238 13.07 -15.84 -10.14
C ARG A 238 11.64 -15.64 -9.66
N ALA A 239 11.38 -15.79 -8.36
CA ALA A 239 10.04 -15.61 -7.80
C ALA A 239 9.52 -14.17 -7.96
N LEU A 240 10.41 -13.17 -7.81
CA LEU A 240 10.10 -11.77 -8.02
C LEU A 240 9.61 -11.52 -9.47
N LYS A 241 10.29 -12.13 -10.45
CA LYS A 241 9.89 -12.04 -11.86
C LYS A 241 8.60 -12.79 -12.15
N GLU A 242 8.50 -14.05 -11.75
CA GLU A 242 7.37 -14.93 -12.08
C GLU A 242 6.06 -14.51 -11.39
N HIS A 243 6.12 -14.07 -10.13
CA HIS A 243 4.91 -13.79 -9.34
C HIS A 243 4.52 -12.32 -9.28
N PHE A 244 5.47 -11.40 -9.47
CA PHE A 244 5.26 -9.95 -9.33
C PHE A 244 5.63 -9.16 -10.58
N GLY A 245 6.18 -9.80 -11.62
CA GLY A 245 6.54 -9.12 -12.87
C GLY A 245 7.70 -8.12 -12.71
N LEU A 246 8.57 -8.33 -11.71
CA LEU A 246 9.66 -7.42 -11.37
C LEU A 246 11.01 -8.10 -11.58
N GLU A 247 11.99 -7.33 -12.05
CA GLU A 247 13.39 -7.78 -12.13
C GLU A 247 14.23 -7.05 -11.07
N LEU A 248 15.33 -7.69 -10.66
CA LEU A 248 16.31 -7.04 -9.80
C LEU A 248 16.92 -5.86 -10.54
N LEU A 249 17.20 -4.79 -9.79
CA LEU A 249 17.94 -3.65 -10.33
C LEU A 249 19.38 -4.07 -10.59
N SER A 250 19.92 -3.66 -11.74
CA SER A 250 21.36 -3.70 -11.95
C SER A 250 22.04 -2.84 -10.89
N VAL A 251 23.03 -3.43 -10.22
CA VAL A 251 23.91 -2.75 -9.26
C VAL A 251 24.83 -1.82 -10.02
#